data_AF-A0A843CHU6-F1
#
_entry.id   AF-A0A843CHU6-F1
#
_cell.length_a   1.000
_cell.length_b   1.000
_cell.length_c   1.000
_cell.angle_alpha   90.00
_cell.angle_beta   90.00
_cell.angle_gamma   90.00
#
_symmetry.space_group_name_H-M   'P 1'
#
loop_
_entity.id
_entity.type
_entity.pdbx_description
1 polymer ?
#
loop_
_entity_poly.entity_id
_entity_poly.type
_entity_poly.pdbx_seq_one_letter_code
_entity_poly.pdbx_strand_id
1 'polypeptide(L)'
;KRMKIGGRNLFQSPYAKPLVLILVGVLFVGAAVAATTLNIPVTVIPAQAAVTSSACGSLQLSGGPNPGSGTLRYDCPPSSGAFTVTTAGSDTPTFSPPSQITSVGYVSHSASDCSGSTTLTSGTTVVLGSTGEFDICAAYSCPTGCTISSWSITWSS
;
A
#
# COMPACT_ATOMS: atom_id res chain seq x y z
N LYS A 1 93.40 -32.90 17.12
CA LYS A 1 93.72 -34.03 16.20
C LYS A 1 92.55 -34.19 15.23
N ARG A 2 92.83 -34.46 13.94
CA ARG A 2 91.97 -34.51 12.73
C ARG A 2 90.58 -35.18 12.94
N MET A 3 89.51 -34.97 12.16
CA MET A 3 89.41 -35.09 10.69
C MET A 3 88.02 -34.67 10.14
N LYS A 4 88.02 -34.18 8.89
CA LYS A 4 86.89 -33.91 7.96
C LYS A 4 85.95 -35.11 7.75
N ILE A 5 84.72 -34.83 7.31
CA ILE A 5 84.03 -35.26 6.05
C ILE A 5 82.72 -34.45 6.05
N GLY A 6 82.25 -33.74 5.03
CA GLY A 6 82.54 -33.72 3.61
C GLY A 6 81.21 -33.30 2.97
N GLY A 7 81.13 -32.07 2.47
CA GLY A 7 79.96 -31.63 1.72
C GLY A 7 79.90 -32.32 0.37
N ARG A 8 78.73 -32.81 -0.01
CA ARG A 8 78.29 -32.91 -1.41
C ARG A 8 76.83 -32.48 -1.50
N ASN A 9 76.65 -31.28 -2.04
CA ASN A 9 75.38 -30.80 -2.58
C ASN A 9 74.91 -31.74 -3.70
N LEU A 10 73.59 -31.82 -3.94
CA LEU A 10 72.97 -31.80 -5.28
C LEU A 10 71.44 -31.96 -5.18
N PHE A 11 70.72 -31.02 -5.80
CA PHE A 11 69.30 -31.05 -6.19
C PHE A 11 68.24 -30.87 -5.09
N GLN A 12 67.74 -29.65 -4.88
CA GLN A 12 66.65 -28.99 -5.63
C GLN A 12 65.25 -29.51 -5.25
N SER A 13 64.49 -28.69 -4.52
CA SER A 13 63.19 -28.21 -5.02
C SER A 13 62.84 -26.88 -4.33
N PRO A 14 62.85 -25.75 -5.05
CA PRO A 14 62.59 -24.40 -4.50
C PRO A 14 61.10 -24.07 -4.39
N TYR A 15 60.21 -25.06 -4.32
CA TYR A 15 58.76 -24.87 -4.46
C TYR A 15 57.91 -25.27 -3.24
N ALA A 16 58.53 -25.61 -2.11
CA ALA A 16 57.78 -25.97 -0.90
C ALA A 16 57.36 -24.77 -0.04
N LYS A 17 57.93 -23.57 -0.27
CA LYS A 17 57.76 -22.41 0.63
C LYS A 17 56.67 -21.39 0.28
N PRO A 18 56.19 -21.19 -0.96
CA PRO A 18 55.13 -20.21 -1.19
C PRO A 18 53.73 -20.79 -0.89
N LEU A 19 53.56 -22.11 -0.90
CA LEU A 19 52.25 -22.77 -0.79
C LEU A 19 51.68 -22.72 0.64
N VAL A 20 52.55 -22.75 1.66
CA VAL A 20 52.14 -22.62 3.07
C VAL A 20 51.67 -21.20 3.41
N LEU A 21 52.26 -20.17 2.80
CA LEU A 21 51.85 -18.78 3.02
C LEU A 21 50.48 -18.47 2.38
N ILE A 22 50.15 -19.11 1.26
CA ILE A 22 48.84 -18.95 0.60
C ILE A 22 47.74 -19.65 1.41
N LEU A 23 48.01 -20.81 2.01
CA LEU A 23 47.02 -21.53 2.84
C LEU A 23 46.73 -20.84 4.19
N VAL A 24 47.69 -20.12 4.78
CA VAL A 24 47.47 -19.34 6.01
C VAL A 24 46.76 -18.00 5.72
N GLY A 25 46.94 -17.43 4.52
CA GLY A 25 46.29 -16.17 4.13
C GLY A 25 44.79 -16.31 3.80
N VAL A 26 44.34 -17.48 3.38
CA VAL A 26 42.93 -17.71 2.98
C VAL A 26 42.02 -18.06 4.18
N LEU A 27 42.59 -18.41 5.34
CA LEU A 27 41.83 -18.80 6.53
C LEU A 27 41.34 -17.63 7.40
N PHE A 28 41.68 -16.38 7.06
CA PHE A 28 41.23 -15.17 7.77
C PHE A 28 40.25 -14.29 6.98
N VAL A 29 39.61 -14.81 5.93
CA VAL A 29 38.42 -14.16 5.32
C VAL A 29 37.16 -14.75 5.97
N GLY A 30 37.15 -14.76 7.30
CA GLY A 30 36.02 -15.18 8.12
C GLY A 30 35.04 -14.03 8.29
N ALA A 31 33.99 -14.05 7.48
CA ALA A 31 32.67 -13.47 7.73
C ALA A 31 32.62 -12.07 8.39
N ALA A 32 32.72 -11.03 7.58
CA ALA A 32 32.08 -9.75 7.88
C ALA A 32 31.03 -9.45 6.80
N VAL A 33 30.02 -10.31 6.68
CA VAL A 33 28.72 -9.83 6.21
C VAL A 33 28.16 -8.99 7.35
N ALA A 34 28.56 -7.72 7.39
CA ALA A 34 27.82 -6.73 8.16
C ALA A 34 26.43 -6.71 7.54
N ALA A 35 25.51 -7.47 8.15
CA ALA A 35 24.09 -7.28 7.94
C ALA A 35 23.80 -5.86 8.41
N THR A 36 23.89 -4.91 7.49
CA THR A 36 23.27 -3.60 7.63
C THR A 36 21.77 -3.88 7.68
N THR A 37 21.29 -4.23 8.87
CA THR A 37 19.89 -4.12 9.19
C THR A 37 19.59 -2.63 9.08
N LEU A 38 19.03 -2.24 7.94
CA LEU A 38 18.46 -0.92 7.76
C LEU A 38 17.25 -0.87 8.70
N ASN A 39 17.53 -0.52 9.96
CA ASN A 39 16.51 -0.28 10.97
C ASN A 39 15.88 1.07 10.60
N ILE A 40 15.02 1.08 9.59
CA ILE A 40 14.15 2.22 9.33
C ILE A 40 13.29 2.30 10.59
N PRO A 41 13.43 3.35 11.43
CA PRO A 41 12.51 3.53 12.51
C PRO A 41 11.12 3.60 11.87
N VAL A 42 10.28 2.60 12.14
CA VAL A 42 8.87 2.67 11.80
C VAL A 42 8.34 3.74 12.74
N THR A 43 8.34 4.98 12.26
CA THR A 43 7.57 6.04 12.87
C THR A 43 6.12 5.62 12.69
N VAL A 44 5.58 4.94 13.71
CA VAL A 44 4.15 4.73 13.83
C VAL A 44 3.59 6.12 14.06
N ILE A 45 3.22 6.80 12.98
CA ILE A 45 2.36 7.98 13.07
C ILE A 45 1.07 7.41 13.65
N PRO A 46 0.68 7.78 14.89
CA PRO A 46 -0.58 7.30 15.43
C PRO A 46 -1.66 7.69 14.41
N ALA A 47 -2.46 6.70 13.99
CA ALA A 47 -3.58 6.96 13.12
C ALA A 47 -4.51 7.93 13.85
N GLN A 48 -4.41 9.21 13.51
CA GLN A 48 -5.34 10.21 13.99
C GLN A 48 -6.71 9.88 13.40
N ALA A 49 -7.76 10.00 14.22
CA ALA A 49 -9.12 9.94 13.71
C ALA A 49 -9.27 10.98 12.60
N ALA A 50 -9.75 10.56 11.43
CA ALA A 50 -10.19 11.54 10.45
C ALA A 50 -11.45 12.20 11.00
N VAL A 51 -11.61 13.49 10.76
CA VAL A 51 -12.89 14.15 11.02
C VAL A 51 -13.64 14.13 9.70
N THR A 52 -14.56 13.18 9.58
CA THR A 52 -15.43 13.07 8.43
C THR A 52 -16.88 13.35 8.79
N SER A 53 -17.61 13.89 7.82
CA SER A 53 -19.04 14.13 7.95
C SER A 53 -19.72 13.84 6.63
N SER A 54 -20.83 13.10 6.68
CA SER A 54 -21.71 12.91 5.52
C SER A 54 -22.48 14.20 5.27
N ALA A 55 -22.46 14.71 4.05
CA ALA A 55 -23.11 15.98 3.71
C ALA A 55 -24.63 15.84 3.53
N CYS A 56 -25.13 14.62 3.34
CA CYS A 56 -26.56 14.34 3.20
C CYS A 56 -26.99 13.03 3.85
N GLY A 57 -28.27 12.95 4.22
CA GLY A 57 -28.88 11.74 4.80
C GLY A 57 -29.06 10.60 3.79
N SER A 58 -29.16 10.91 2.50
CA SER A 58 -29.23 9.93 1.42
C SER A 58 -28.49 10.45 0.19
N LEU A 59 -27.59 9.62 -0.35
CA LEU A 59 -26.83 9.90 -1.56
C LEU A 59 -27.77 10.06 -2.75
N GLN A 60 -27.53 11.10 -3.55
CA GLN A 60 -28.24 11.33 -4.81
C GLN A 60 -27.39 10.86 -5.97
N LEU A 61 -28.06 10.30 -6.97
CA LEU A 61 -27.39 9.73 -8.13
C LEU A 61 -27.18 10.81 -9.20
N SER A 62 -25.93 10.99 -9.63
CA SER A 62 -25.53 11.88 -10.72
C SER A 62 -25.51 11.11 -12.03
N GLY A 63 -26.62 11.16 -12.78
CA GLY A 63 -26.81 10.38 -14.01
C GLY A 63 -27.41 8.99 -13.76
N GLY A 64 -28.46 8.61 -14.49
CA GLY A 64 -29.16 7.33 -14.28
C GLY A 64 -28.36 6.11 -14.74
N PRO A 65 -28.66 4.90 -14.20
CA PRO A 65 -28.03 3.68 -14.69
C PRO A 65 -28.51 3.36 -16.11
N ASN A 66 -27.57 2.96 -16.96
CA ASN A 66 -27.87 2.41 -18.28
C ASN A 66 -28.01 0.88 -18.16
N PRO A 67 -28.77 0.21 -19.04
CA PRO A 67 -28.75 -1.25 -19.11
C PRO A 67 -27.33 -1.78 -19.31
N GLY A 68 -26.95 -2.80 -18.53
CA GLY A 68 -25.61 -3.37 -18.51
C GLY A 68 -24.90 -3.16 -17.17
N SER A 69 -23.59 -3.00 -17.21
CA SER A 69 -22.74 -2.75 -16.04
C SER A 69 -21.95 -1.45 -16.22
N GLY A 70 -21.69 -0.75 -15.13
CA GLY A 70 -20.89 0.47 -15.17
C GLY A 70 -20.60 1.01 -13.79
N THR A 71 -20.23 2.28 -13.74
CA THR A 71 -19.99 3.00 -12.47
C THR A 71 -20.92 4.20 -12.40
N LEU A 72 -21.52 4.37 -11.22
CA LEU A 72 -22.38 5.49 -10.89
C LEU A 72 -21.66 6.41 -9.93
N ARG A 73 -21.89 7.71 -10.08
CA ARG A 73 -21.39 8.72 -9.17
C ARG A 73 -22.53 9.24 -8.32
N TYR A 74 -22.27 9.31 -7.02
CA TYR A 74 -23.21 9.76 -6.01
C TYR A 74 -22.63 10.98 -5.30
N ASP A 75 -23.45 12.03 -5.21
CA ASP A 75 -23.13 13.31 -4.61
C ASP A 75 -24.26 13.76 -3.65
N CYS A 76 -24.06 14.91 -3.00
CA CYS A 76 -25.05 15.57 -2.17
C CYS A 76 -25.39 16.96 -2.76
N PRO A 77 -26.47 17.09 -3.55
CA PRO A 77 -26.87 18.37 -4.11
C PRO A 77 -27.21 19.41 -3.01
N PRO A 78 -27.05 20.71 -3.29
CA PRO A 78 -26.89 21.31 -4.63
C PRO A 78 -25.45 21.43 -5.17
N SER A 79 -24.39 21.29 -4.36
CA SER A 79 -22.99 21.42 -4.84
C SER A 79 -21.96 20.81 -3.88
N SER A 80 -22.33 19.85 -3.04
CA SER A 80 -21.42 19.26 -2.07
C SER A 80 -21.09 17.81 -2.43
N GLY A 81 -19.90 17.38 -2.03
CA GLY A 81 -19.54 15.98 -2.10
C GLY A 81 -20.45 15.11 -1.23
N ALA A 82 -20.48 13.81 -1.50
CA ALA A 82 -21.13 12.83 -0.64
C ALA A 82 -20.69 12.92 0.85
N PHE A 83 -19.41 13.22 1.08
CA PHE A 83 -18.87 13.47 2.42
C PHE A 83 -17.69 14.46 2.37
N THR A 84 -17.40 15.06 3.52
CA THR A 84 -16.28 15.99 3.70
C THR A 84 -15.30 15.44 4.72
N VAL A 85 -14.01 15.52 4.41
CA VAL A 85 -12.90 15.22 5.32
C VAL A 85 -12.25 16.54 5.72
N THR A 86 -12.42 16.97 6.97
CA THR A 86 -11.80 18.21 7.47
C THR A 86 -10.43 17.97 8.08
N THR A 87 -10.11 16.72 8.44
CA THR A 87 -8.82 16.32 8.98
C THR A 87 -8.47 14.96 8.42
N ALA A 88 -7.32 14.86 7.75
CA ALA A 88 -6.80 13.59 7.24
C ALA A 88 -6.55 12.63 8.41
N GLY A 89 -6.71 11.33 8.20
CA GLY A 89 -6.66 10.37 9.29
C GLY A 89 -7.21 9.01 8.90
N SER A 90 -7.76 8.27 9.86
CA SER A 90 -8.48 7.03 9.63
C SER A 90 -9.90 7.12 10.14
N ASP A 91 -10.83 6.55 9.39
CA ASP A 91 -12.25 6.54 9.73
C ASP A 91 -12.90 5.28 9.19
N THR A 92 -14.04 4.88 9.75
CA THR A 92 -14.73 3.64 9.37
C THR A 92 -16.07 3.98 8.71
N PRO A 93 -16.20 3.81 7.37
CA PRO A 93 -17.46 4.00 6.69
C PRO A 93 -18.40 2.84 6.98
N THR A 94 -19.66 3.15 7.24
CA THR A 94 -20.75 2.18 7.34
C THR A 94 -21.81 2.52 6.32
N PHE A 95 -22.16 1.55 5.49
CA PHE A 95 -23.16 1.68 4.45
C PHE A 95 -23.80 0.32 4.11
N SER A 96 -25.00 0.37 3.53
CA SER A 96 -25.73 -0.79 3.02
C SER A 96 -26.28 -0.43 1.64
N PRO A 97 -25.51 -0.68 0.56
CA PRO A 97 -25.92 -0.30 -0.77
C PRO A 97 -26.95 -1.32 -1.31
N PRO A 98 -27.78 -0.94 -2.29
CA PRO A 98 -28.70 -1.87 -2.95
C PRO A 98 -27.96 -3.05 -3.60
N SER A 99 -28.65 -4.20 -3.76
CA SER A 99 -28.04 -5.44 -4.27
C SER A 99 -27.47 -5.35 -5.69
N GLN A 100 -27.85 -4.32 -6.45
CA GLN A 100 -27.33 -4.04 -7.79
C GLN A 100 -25.92 -3.46 -7.75
N ILE A 101 -25.50 -2.89 -6.61
CA ILE A 101 -24.17 -2.33 -6.40
C ILE A 101 -23.21 -3.45 -6.05
N THR A 102 -22.13 -3.56 -6.82
CA THR A 102 -21.13 -4.63 -6.68
C THR A 102 -19.86 -4.16 -5.97
N SER A 103 -19.56 -2.86 -6.00
CA SER A 103 -18.47 -2.26 -5.24
C SER A 103 -18.76 -0.79 -4.95
N VAL A 104 -18.16 -0.29 -3.87
CA VAL A 104 -18.25 1.10 -3.45
C VAL A 104 -16.85 1.65 -3.29
N GLY A 105 -16.65 2.89 -3.69
CA GLY A 105 -15.43 3.64 -3.51
C GLY A 105 -15.72 5.13 -3.41
N TYR A 106 -14.66 5.93 -3.34
CA TYR A 106 -14.77 7.37 -3.34
C TYR A 106 -13.73 8.03 -4.24
N VAL A 107 -14.03 9.25 -4.67
CA VAL A 107 -13.14 10.10 -5.47
C VAL A 107 -13.30 11.55 -5.02
N SER A 108 -12.32 12.41 -5.29
CA SER A 108 -12.47 13.85 -5.05
C SER A 108 -13.69 14.41 -5.78
N HIS A 109 -14.46 15.30 -5.14
CA HIS A 109 -15.62 15.96 -5.78
C HIS A 109 -15.22 16.75 -7.04
N SER A 110 -13.98 17.22 -7.11
CA SER A 110 -13.43 17.89 -8.31
C SER A 110 -13.04 16.96 -9.46
N ALA A 111 -13.08 15.63 -9.27
CA ALA A 111 -12.78 14.69 -10.34
C ALA A 111 -13.84 14.77 -11.44
N SER A 112 -13.45 14.45 -12.68
CA SER A 112 -14.38 14.41 -13.82
C SER A 112 -15.25 13.14 -13.83
N ASP A 113 -14.73 12.05 -13.31
CA ASP A 113 -15.35 10.72 -13.32
C ASP A 113 -14.93 9.91 -12.09
N CYS A 114 -15.36 8.64 -12.05
CA CYS A 114 -15.00 7.70 -10.99
C CYS A 114 -13.68 6.96 -11.25
N SER A 115 -12.86 7.42 -12.20
CA SER A 115 -11.57 6.78 -12.49
C SER A 115 -10.60 7.01 -11.34
N GLY A 116 -9.90 5.94 -10.92
CA GLY A 116 -8.98 6.01 -9.78
C GLY A 116 -9.67 6.09 -8.41
N SER A 117 -10.96 5.75 -8.33
CA SER A 117 -11.68 5.70 -7.05
C SER A 117 -10.98 4.77 -6.06
N THR A 118 -10.88 5.21 -4.80
CA THR A 118 -10.38 4.35 -3.72
C THR A 118 -11.54 3.50 -3.20
N THR A 119 -11.34 2.18 -3.14
CA THR A 119 -12.39 1.23 -2.70
C THR A 119 -12.69 1.40 -1.21
N LEU A 120 -13.97 1.37 -0.86
CA LEU A 120 -14.49 1.35 0.50
C LEU A 120 -15.10 -0.01 0.81
N THR A 121 -14.87 -0.49 2.02
CA THR A 121 -15.54 -1.67 2.56
C THR A 121 -16.29 -1.25 3.82
N SER A 122 -17.60 -1.52 3.85
CA SER A 122 -18.46 -1.16 4.99
C SER A 122 -17.95 -1.82 6.28
N GLY A 123 -17.87 -1.05 7.36
CA GLY A 123 -17.34 -1.47 8.66
C GLY A 123 -15.81 -1.65 8.71
N THR A 124 -15.09 -1.32 7.64
CA THR A 124 -13.62 -1.46 7.58
C THR A 124 -12.95 -0.10 7.57
N THR A 125 -12.04 0.14 8.50
CA THR A 125 -11.28 1.39 8.59
C THR A 125 -10.49 1.67 7.32
N VAL A 126 -10.58 2.91 6.83
CA VAL A 126 -9.86 3.42 5.66
C VAL A 126 -9.01 4.63 6.06
N VAL A 127 -7.84 4.76 5.44
CA VAL A 127 -6.96 5.92 5.61
C VAL A 127 -7.36 6.99 4.59
N LEU A 128 -7.82 8.13 5.10
CA LEU A 128 -8.18 9.31 4.33
C LEU A 128 -6.98 10.26 4.33
N GLY A 129 -6.15 10.15 3.28
CA GLY A 129 -4.87 10.87 3.19
C GLY A 129 -4.98 12.35 2.80
N SER A 130 -6.16 12.83 2.43
CA SER A 130 -6.40 14.22 2.03
C SER A 130 -7.69 14.77 2.61
N THR A 131 -7.71 16.08 2.80
CA THR A 131 -8.89 16.85 3.20
C THR A 131 -9.63 17.38 1.98
N GLY A 132 -10.95 17.55 2.09
CA GLY A 132 -11.79 18.08 1.01
C GLY A 132 -13.15 17.40 0.95
N GLU A 133 -13.87 17.68 -0.13
CA GLU A 133 -15.14 17.03 -0.45
C GLU A 133 -14.91 15.85 -1.41
N PHE A 134 -15.63 14.76 -1.18
CA PHE A 134 -15.50 13.53 -1.93
C PHE A 134 -16.87 13.01 -2.34
N ASP A 135 -16.94 12.44 -3.54
CA ASP A 135 -18.10 11.74 -4.06
C ASP A 135 -17.95 10.24 -3.89
N ILE A 136 -19.09 9.56 -3.88
CA ILE A 136 -19.14 8.11 -3.82
C ILE A 136 -19.26 7.55 -5.23
N CYS A 137 -18.40 6.60 -5.54
CA CYS A 137 -18.40 5.87 -6.79
C CYS A 137 -18.86 4.44 -6.53
N ALA A 138 -19.92 4.00 -7.21
CA ALA A 138 -20.45 2.66 -7.01
C ALA A 138 -20.52 1.91 -8.33
N ALA A 139 -19.85 0.77 -8.42
CA ALA A 139 -20.02 -0.12 -9.57
C ALA A 139 -21.37 -0.82 -9.46
N TYR A 140 -22.06 -0.98 -10.59
CA TYR A 140 -23.36 -1.63 -10.64
C TYR A 140 -23.42 -2.68 -11.76
N SER A 141 -24.32 -3.64 -11.58
CA SER A 141 -24.66 -4.63 -12.61
C SER A 141 -26.17 -4.76 -12.75
N CYS A 142 -26.68 -4.34 -13.91
CA CYS A 142 -28.10 -4.34 -14.26
C CYS A 142 -28.32 -4.77 -15.72
N PRO A 143 -28.19 -6.08 -16.03
CA PRO A 143 -28.17 -6.60 -17.40
C PRO A 143 -29.41 -6.23 -18.25
N THR A 144 -30.59 -6.19 -17.63
CA THR A 144 -31.88 -5.91 -18.30
C THR A 144 -32.39 -4.49 -18.04
N GLY A 145 -31.58 -3.64 -17.41
CA GLY A 145 -32.02 -2.40 -16.78
C GLY A 145 -32.63 -2.65 -15.39
N CYS A 146 -32.41 -1.72 -14.48
CA CYS A 146 -32.87 -1.78 -13.09
C CYS A 146 -33.08 -0.37 -12.54
N THR A 147 -33.79 -0.27 -11.42
CA THR A 147 -33.77 0.93 -10.58
C THR A 147 -32.85 0.67 -9.40
N ILE A 148 -31.93 1.62 -9.15
CA ILE A 148 -31.06 1.58 -7.99
C ILE A 148 -31.61 2.60 -6.99
N SER A 149 -32.01 2.10 -5.83
CA SER A 149 -32.57 2.95 -4.77
C SER A 149 -31.50 3.85 -4.18
N SER A 150 -31.89 5.01 -3.65
CA SER A 150 -30.98 5.83 -2.84
C SER A 150 -30.57 5.08 -1.57
N TRP A 151 -29.37 5.39 -1.08
CA TRP A 151 -28.78 4.78 0.11
C TRP A 151 -27.87 5.78 0.80
N SER A 152 -27.37 5.44 1.98
CA SER A 152 -26.60 6.36 2.82
C SER A 152 -25.25 5.76 3.20
N ILE A 153 -24.30 6.64 3.45
CA ILE A 153 -23.02 6.33 4.08
C ILE A 153 -22.89 7.17 5.34
N THR A 154 -22.43 6.56 6.43
CA THR A 154 -22.07 7.21 7.68
C THR A 154 -20.64 6.87 8.03
N TRP A 155 -20.03 7.69 8.87
CA TRP A 155 -18.64 7.51 9.28
C TRP A 155 -18.54 7.47 10.81
N SER A 156 -17.55 6.74 11.31
CA SER A 156 -17.29 6.58 12.74
C SER A 156 -15.80 6.45 12.98
N SER A 157 -15.27 7.43 13.71
CA SER A 157 -13.89 7.49 14.17
C SER A 157 -13.58 6.52 15.31
#